data_AF-A0A4Q3JQP5-F1
#
_entry.id   AF-A0A4Q3JQP5-F1
#
_cell.length_a   1.000
_cell.length_b   1.000
_cell.length_c   1.000
_cell.angle_alpha   90.00
_cell.angle_beta   90.00
_cell.angle_gamma   90.00
#
_symmetry.space_group_name_H-M   'P 1'
#
loop_
_entity.id
_entity.type
_entity.pdbx_description
1 polymer ?
#
loop_
_entity_poly.entity_id
_entity_poly.type
_entity_poly.pdbx_seq_one_letter_code
_entity_poly.pdbx_strand_id
1 'polypeptide(L)'
;MLGPLCERLAAADAPGLRRLRHLLHLVTPIEGRTTGGRHVLELVEALHPTPAVGGLPRAEASAWLVAHEGLDRGWYAGPVGWFDAAGQGSFAVALRSALRRGDEARVFVGAGVVRGSTPASERRETDVKARAMLAALGVTP
;
A
#
# COMPACT_ATOMS: atom_id res chain seq x y z
N MET A 1 -12.45 9.97 4.74
CA MET A 1 -12.66 8.57 4.28
C MET A 1 -13.32 7.75 5.37
N LEU A 2 -12.69 7.55 6.53
CA LEU A 2 -13.28 6.78 7.64
C LEU A 2 -14.33 7.53 8.49
N GLY A 3 -14.35 8.86 8.47
CA GLY A 3 -15.26 9.67 9.30
C GLY A 3 -16.74 9.21 9.26
N PRO A 4 -17.34 8.97 8.08
CA PRO A 4 -18.72 8.48 8.00
C PRO A 4 -18.97 7.06 8.57
N LEU A 5 -17.92 6.26 8.75
CA LEU A 5 -18.00 4.86 9.19
C LEU A 5 -17.68 4.68 10.68
N CYS A 6 -17.16 5.72 11.34
CA CYS A 6 -16.67 5.68 12.70
C CYS A 6 -17.40 6.69 13.59
N GLU A 7 -17.80 6.27 14.79
CA GLU A 7 -18.33 7.18 15.82
C GLU A 7 -17.21 7.90 16.59
N ARG A 8 -16.03 7.28 16.64
CA ARG A 8 -14.80 7.90 17.13
C ARG A 8 -13.67 7.57 16.20
N LEU A 9 -12.84 8.55 15.89
CA LEU A 9 -11.65 8.42 15.07
C LEU A 9 -10.57 9.34 15.62
N ALA A 10 -9.38 8.80 15.85
CA ALA A 10 -8.21 9.52 16.30
C ALA A 10 -7.01 9.12 15.44
N ALA A 11 -6.16 10.09 15.15
CA ALA A 11 -4.86 9.86 14.53
C ALA A 11 -3.80 10.45 15.45
N ALA A 12 -2.60 9.87 15.45
CA ALA A 12 -1.47 10.48 16.15
C ALA A 12 -1.14 11.87 15.56
N ASP A 13 -0.79 12.84 16.41
CA ASP A 13 -0.50 14.22 16.02
C ASP A 13 0.69 14.35 15.06
N ALA A 14 1.62 13.39 15.13
CA ALA A 14 2.81 13.33 14.27
C ALA A 14 3.12 11.88 13.86
N PRO A 15 3.75 11.67 12.68
CA PRO A 15 4.22 10.36 12.28
C PRO A 15 5.39 9.89 13.16
N GLY A 16 5.37 8.62 13.55
CA GLY A 16 6.51 7.93 14.16
C GLY A 16 7.41 7.26 13.11
N LEU A 17 8.61 6.85 13.52
CA LEU A 17 9.51 6.05 12.68
C LEU A 17 9.29 4.56 12.90
N ARG A 18 9.08 3.83 11.80
CA ARG A 18 9.08 2.36 11.77
C ARG A 18 10.30 1.86 11.01
N ARG A 19 11.21 1.19 11.72
CA ARG A 19 12.39 0.57 11.13
C ARG A 19 12.05 -0.82 10.59
N LEU A 20 12.25 -1.00 9.30
CA LEU A 20 12.25 -2.30 8.62
C LEU A 20 13.70 -2.70 8.32
N ARG A 21 13.91 -3.96 7.92
CA ARG A 21 15.25 -4.53 7.68
C ARG A 21 16.13 -3.68 6.76
N HIS A 22 15.53 -3.05 5.74
CA HIS A 22 16.27 -2.34 4.68
C HIS A 22 15.93 -0.85 4.56
N LEU A 23 15.03 -0.31 5.39
CA LEU A 23 14.42 1.01 5.18
C LEU A 23 13.64 1.50 6.41
N LEU A 24 13.52 2.83 6.52
CA LEU A 24 12.72 3.51 7.53
C LEU A 24 11.43 4.04 6.88
N HIS A 25 10.29 3.85 7.55
CA HIS A 25 9.01 4.40 7.13
C HIS A 25 8.50 5.38 8.19
N LEU A 26 7.89 6.47 7.74
CA LEU A 26 7.01 7.27 8.58
C LEU A 26 5.65 6.57 8.70
N VAL A 27 5.12 6.47 9.91
CA VAL A 27 3.85 5.79 10.19
C VAL A 27 3.02 6.65 11.15
N THR A 28 1.78 6.92 10.76
CA THR A 28 0.78 7.55 11.63
C THR A 28 -0.29 6.52 11.95
N PRO A 29 -0.35 6.01 13.20
CA PRO A 29 -1.45 5.16 13.63
C PRO A 29 -2.77 5.94 13.58
N ILE A 30 -3.80 5.31 13.04
CA ILE A 30 -5.17 5.81 13.03
C ILE A 30 -6.02 4.74 13.68
N GLU A 31 -6.71 5.12 14.76
CA GLU A 31 -7.57 4.23 15.54
C GLU A 31 -9.00 4.79 15.52
N GLY A 32 -9.98 3.90 15.40
CA GLY A 32 -11.37 4.32 15.40
C GLY A 32 -12.31 3.21 15.88
N ARG A 33 -13.49 3.63 16.33
CA ARG A 33 -14.59 2.74 16.70
C ARG A 33 -15.69 2.87 15.64
N THR A 34 -16.01 1.78 14.95
CA THR A 34 -16.97 1.75 13.85
C THR A 34 -18.42 1.78 14.35
N THR A 35 -19.33 2.35 13.57
CA THR A 35 -20.77 2.35 13.89
C THR A 35 -21.44 1.04 13.45
N GLY A 36 -22.02 0.29 14.39
CA GLY A 36 -22.98 -0.77 14.06
C GLY A 36 -22.42 -2.07 13.47
N GLY A 37 -21.34 -2.64 14.05
CA GLY A 37 -20.89 -4.00 13.69
C GLY A 37 -20.49 -4.19 12.22
N ARG A 38 -19.92 -3.13 11.61
CA ARG A 38 -19.54 -3.08 10.19
C ARG A 38 -18.63 -4.23 9.80
N HIS A 39 -18.80 -4.69 8.57
CA HIS A 39 -17.90 -5.65 7.97
C HIS A 39 -16.57 -4.96 7.63
N VAL A 40 -15.44 -5.63 7.89
CA VAL A 40 -14.09 -5.09 7.64
C VAL A 40 -13.89 -4.63 6.19
N LEU A 41 -14.55 -5.29 5.23
CA LEU A 41 -14.47 -4.94 3.81
C LEU A 41 -15.05 -3.56 3.49
N GLU A 42 -16.04 -3.08 4.25
CA GLU A 42 -16.55 -1.70 4.09
C GLU A 42 -15.45 -0.67 4.41
N LEU A 43 -14.60 -0.96 5.40
CA LEU A 43 -13.46 -0.11 5.75
C LEU A 43 -12.37 -0.19 4.67
N VAL A 44 -12.11 -1.39 4.15
CA VAL A 44 -11.13 -1.61 3.08
C VAL A 44 -11.56 -0.84 1.82
N GLU A 45 -12.81 -0.92 1.40
CA GLU A 45 -13.35 -0.20 0.25
C GLU A 45 -13.25 1.32 0.43
N ALA A 46 -13.59 1.82 1.63
CA ALA A 46 -13.47 3.24 1.92
C ALA A 46 -12.02 3.73 1.84
N LEU A 47 -11.04 2.93 2.29
CA LEU A 47 -9.63 3.31 2.38
C LEU A 47 -8.83 3.05 1.12
N HIS A 48 -9.13 1.99 0.38
CA HIS A 48 -8.31 1.52 -0.73
C HIS A 48 -8.74 2.14 -2.09
N PRO A 49 -7.80 2.59 -2.94
CA PRO A 49 -6.40 2.83 -2.64
C PRO A 49 -6.22 4.07 -1.76
N THR A 50 -5.26 4.03 -0.84
CA THR A 50 -4.82 5.23 -0.11
C THR A 50 -3.88 6.06 -1.01
N PRO A 51 -3.66 7.34 -0.70
CA PRO A 51 -2.69 8.16 -1.43
C PRO A 51 -1.27 7.57 -1.50
N ALA A 52 -0.89 6.72 -0.54
CA ALA A 52 0.42 6.07 -0.51
C ALA A 52 0.66 5.12 -1.69
N VAL A 53 -0.40 4.63 -2.35
CA VAL A 53 -0.30 3.70 -3.49
C VAL A 53 -1.14 4.09 -4.70
N GLY A 54 -2.13 4.96 -4.53
CA GLY A 54 -3.00 5.45 -5.60
C GLY A 54 -2.92 6.95 -5.86
N GLY A 55 -2.22 7.72 -5.01
CA GLY A 55 -2.09 9.17 -5.14
C GLY A 55 -3.31 9.98 -4.68
N LEU A 56 -3.20 11.30 -4.79
CA LEU A 56 -4.24 12.28 -4.41
C LEU A 56 -4.24 13.45 -5.41
N PRO A 57 -5.40 13.92 -5.88
CA PRO A 57 -6.76 13.37 -5.68
C PRO A 57 -6.94 11.96 -6.27
N ARG A 58 -7.76 11.11 -5.62
CA ARG A 58 -7.79 9.66 -5.87
C ARG A 58 -8.15 9.30 -7.31
N ALA A 59 -9.19 9.91 -7.88
CA ALA A 59 -9.70 9.53 -9.20
C ALA A 59 -8.72 9.92 -10.30
N GLU A 60 -8.19 11.13 -10.22
CA GLU A 60 -7.25 11.73 -11.15
C GLU A 60 -5.91 11.00 -11.11
N ALA A 61 -5.38 10.72 -9.92
CA ALA A 61 -4.16 9.97 -9.78
C ALA A 61 -4.32 8.52 -10.28
N SER A 62 -5.45 7.87 -10.00
CA SER A 62 -5.72 6.51 -10.52
C SER A 62 -5.82 6.50 -12.05
N ALA A 63 -6.51 7.47 -12.65
CA ALA A 63 -6.60 7.61 -14.10
C ALA A 63 -5.23 7.90 -14.73
N TRP A 64 -4.42 8.74 -14.08
CA TRP A 64 -3.06 9.04 -14.52
C TRP A 64 -2.19 7.77 -14.51
N LEU A 65 -2.23 6.98 -13.43
CA LEU A 65 -1.48 5.74 -13.32
C LEU A 65 -1.86 4.75 -14.43
N VAL A 66 -3.17 4.55 -14.66
CA VAL A 66 -3.67 3.68 -15.74
C VAL A 66 -3.16 4.15 -17.11
N ALA A 67 -3.13 5.45 -17.36
CA ALA A 67 -2.70 6.01 -18.65
C ALA A 67 -1.17 5.99 -18.85
N HIS A 68 -0.36 6.01 -17.79
CA HIS A 68 1.09 6.27 -17.91
C HIS A 68 2.00 5.15 -17.40
N GLU A 69 1.55 4.25 -16.54
CA GLU A 69 2.46 3.21 -16.01
C GLU A 69 2.81 2.12 -17.03
N GLY A 70 1.94 1.88 -18.02
CA GLY A 70 2.14 0.80 -18.99
C GLY A 70 2.24 -0.58 -18.37
N LEU A 71 1.70 -0.76 -17.15
CA LEU A 71 1.86 -1.94 -16.31
C LEU A 71 0.50 -2.48 -15.88
N ASP A 72 0.28 -3.78 -16.08
CA ASP A 72 -0.76 -4.50 -15.34
C ASP A 72 -0.26 -4.81 -13.94
N ARG A 73 -0.77 -4.08 -12.95
CA ARG A 73 -0.41 -4.28 -11.54
C ARG A 73 -0.88 -5.63 -10.99
N GLY A 74 -1.88 -6.27 -11.60
CA GLY A 74 -2.50 -7.48 -11.05
C GLY A 74 -2.93 -7.27 -9.60
N TRP A 75 -2.35 -8.03 -8.67
CA TRP A 75 -2.62 -7.90 -7.22
C TRP A 75 -1.69 -6.93 -6.49
N TYR A 76 -0.69 -6.35 -7.19
CA TYR A 76 0.25 -5.42 -6.56
C TYR A 76 -0.45 -4.18 -6.04
N ALA A 77 -0.07 -3.77 -4.83
CA ALA A 77 -0.65 -2.65 -4.09
C ALA A 77 -2.14 -2.80 -3.73
N GLY A 78 -2.79 -3.92 -4.07
CA GLY A 78 -4.16 -4.24 -3.64
C GLY A 78 -4.25 -4.63 -2.17
N PRO A 79 -5.45 -4.69 -1.58
CA PRO A 79 -5.65 -5.21 -0.24
C PRO A 79 -5.48 -6.74 -0.23
N VAL A 80 -4.73 -7.26 0.74
CA VAL A 80 -4.56 -8.70 1.01
C VAL A 80 -4.79 -8.97 2.48
N GLY A 81 -5.60 -9.97 2.80
CA GLY A 81 -6.03 -10.18 4.17
C GLY A 81 -7.02 -11.33 4.33
N TRP A 82 -7.70 -11.32 5.46
CA TRP A 82 -8.72 -12.29 5.82
C TRP A 82 -9.86 -11.61 6.56
N PHE A 83 -11.01 -12.28 6.60
CA PHE A 83 -12.13 -11.96 7.48
C PHE A 83 -12.80 -13.24 7.98
N ASP A 84 -13.45 -13.18 9.14
CA ASP A 84 -14.24 -14.28 9.70
C ASP A 84 -15.74 -14.13 9.40
N ALA A 85 -16.53 -15.11 9.87
CA ALA A 85 -17.98 -15.10 9.72
C ALA A 85 -18.69 -13.96 10.48
N ALA A 86 -18.01 -13.31 11.44
CA ALA A 86 -18.53 -12.13 12.14
C ALA A 86 -18.14 -10.81 11.42
N GLY A 87 -17.49 -10.91 10.26
CA GLY A 87 -17.05 -9.77 9.46
C GLY A 87 -15.87 -9.02 10.05
N GLN A 88 -15.19 -9.57 11.05
CA GLN A 88 -13.94 -9.03 11.58
C GLN A 88 -12.78 -9.53 10.73
N GLY A 89 -11.67 -8.77 10.67
CA GLY A 89 -10.55 -9.19 9.85
C GLY A 89 -9.37 -8.24 9.87
N SER A 90 -8.35 -8.59 9.11
CA SER A 90 -7.13 -7.80 8.97
C SER A 90 -6.67 -7.80 7.53
N PHE A 91 -6.33 -6.60 7.04
CA PHE A 91 -5.86 -6.38 5.68
C PHE A 91 -4.58 -5.56 5.69
N ALA A 92 -3.65 -5.95 4.83
CA ALA A 92 -2.46 -5.21 4.49
C ALA A 92 -2.52 -4.80 3.02
N VAL A 93 -1.67 -3.83 2.65
CA VAL A 93 -1.45 -3.49 1.25
C VAL A 93 -0.38 -4.43 0.70
N ALA A 94 -0.64 -5.10 -0.43
CA ALA A 94 0.22 -6.09 -1.08
C ALA A 94 1.46 -5.43 -1.74
N LEU A 95 2.34 -4.91 -0.89
CA LEU A 95 3.65 -4.35 -1.26
C LEU A 95 4.76 -5.33 -0.87
N ARG A 96 5.95 -5.15 -1.46
CA ARG A 96 7.08 -6.08 -1.28
C ARG A 96 6.63 -7.52 -1.55
N SER A 97 6.03 -7.69 -2.72
CA SER A 97 5.40 -8.90 -3.18
C SER A 97 5.89 -9.25 -4.58
N ALA A 98 5.69 -10.50 -4.99
CA ALA A 98 5.89 -10.95 -6.35
C ALA A 98 4.70 -11.79 -6.80
N LEU A 99 4.31 -11.62 -8.07
CA LEU A 99 3.32 -12.49 -8.70
C LEU A 99 4.05 -13.61 -9.43
N ARG A 100 3.93 -14.84 -8.94
CA ARG A 100 4.52 -16.03 -9.56
C ARG A 100 3.51 -16.76 -10.43
N ARG A 101 3.89 -17.15 -11.64
CA ARG A 101 3.13 -18.02 -12.55
C ARG A 101 4.09 -19.06 -13.13
N GLY A 102 3.92 -20.32 -12.74
CA GLY A 102 4.87 -21.38 -13.08
C GLY A 102 6.28 -21.05 -12.55
N ASP A 103 7.23 -20.98 -13.47
CA ASP A 103 8.64 -20.69 -13.19
C ASP A 103 9.00 -19.21 -13.34
N GLU A 104 8.05 -18.35 -13.71
CA GLU A 104 8.25 -16.91 -13.79
C GLU A 104 7.73 -16.19 -12.55
N ALA A 105 8.46 -15.20 -12.07
CA ALA A 105 8.04 -14.29 -11.00
C ALA A 105 8.20 -12.84 -11.43
N ARG A 106 7.13 -12.04 -11.29
CA ARG A 106 7.17 -10.58 -11.49
C ARG A 106 7.24 -9.88 -10.14
N VAL A 107 8.31 -9.13 -9.92
CA VAL A 107 8.49 -8.28 -8.73
C VAL A 107 7.99 -6.88 -9.05
N PHE A 108 7.16 -6.33 -8.16
CA PHE A 108 6.60 -4.99 -8.33
C PHE A 108 7.17 -4.05 -7.27
N VAL A 109 7.53 -2.85 -7.70
CA VAL A 109 8.00 -1.77 -6.83
C VAL A 109 7.42 -0.44 -7.29
N GLY A 110 7.30 0.50 -6.37
CA GLY A 110 6.81 1.84 -6.64
C GLY A 110 7.31 2.83 -5.60
N ALA A 111 7.27 4.10 -5.96
CA ALA A 111 7.63 5.23 -5.11
C ALA A 111 6.54 6.31 -5.22
N GLY A 112 6.40 7.11 -4.16
CA GLY A 112 5.46 8.23 -4.14
C GLY A 112 6.12 9.44 -4.78
N VAL A 113 5.64 9.87 -5.94
CA VAL A 113 6.21 11.02 -6.67
C VAL A 113 5.52 12.30 -6.24
N VAL A 114 6.30 13.30 -5.83
CA VAL A 114 5.82 14.63 -5.46
C VAL A 114 6.62 15.72 -6.19
N ARG A 115 6.24 17.00 -6.05
CA ARG A 115 6.91 18.12 -6.74
C ARG A 115 8.43 18.18 -6.49
N GLY A 116 8.91 17.74 -5.33
CA GLY A 116 10.33 17.71 -4.98
C GLY A 116 11.08 16.45 -5.40
N SER A 117 10.42 15.48 -6.03
CA SER A 117 11.02 14.23 -6.47
C SER A 117 11.96 14.44 -7.66
N THR A 118 13.01 13.61 -7.75
CA THR A 118 13.87 13.54 -8.93
C THR A 118 13.83 12.14 -9.51
N PRO A 119 13.88 11.94 -10.85
CA PRO A 119 13.85 10.60 -11.43
C PRO A 119 14.93 9.67 -10.85
N ALA A 120 16.12 10.21 -10.57
CA ALA A 120 17.22 9.46 -9.97
C ALA A 120 16.95 9.02 -8.52
N SER A 121 16.30 9.85 -7.69
CA SER A 121 15.95 9.47 -6.31
C SER A 121 14.89 8.38 -6.30
N GLU A 122 13.84 8.52 -7.12
CA GLU A 122 12.75 7.54 -7.17
C GLU A 122 13.22 6.18 -7.70
N ARG A 123 14.14 6.20 -8.67
CA ARG A 123 14.79 4.97 -9.16
C ARG A 123 15.60 4.28 -8.06
N ARG A 124 16.41 5.02 -7.31
CA ARG A 124 17.20 4.45 -6.19
C ARG A 124 16.29 3.88 -5.12
N GLU A 125 15.19 4.56 -4.79
CA GLU A 125 14.22 4.08 -3.81
C GLU A 125 13.57 2.77 -4.26
N THR A 126 13.12 2.69 -5.51
CA THR A 126 12.52 1.47 -6.06
C THR A 126 13.50 0.30 -6.16
N ASP A 127 14.77 0.55 -6.51
CA ASP A 127 15.82 -0.47 -6.48
C ASP A 127 16.03 -1.03 -5.06
N VAL A 128 16.09 -0.16 -4.04
CA VAL A 128 16.21 -0.59 -2.63
C VAL A 128 14.99 -1.40 -2.18
N LYS A 129 13.79 -1.02 -2.61
CA LYS A 129 12.55 -1.76 -2.31
C LYS A 129 12.54 -3.14 -2.98
N ALA A 130 13.09 -3.26 -4.19
CA ALA A 130 13.14 -4.51 -4.96
C ALA A 130 14.03 -5.56 -4.30
N ARG A 131 15.15 -5.13 -3.69
CA ARG A 131 16.13 -6.03 -3.04
C ARG A 131 15.51 -7.03 -2.07
N ALA A 132 14.49 -6.62 -1.31
CA ALA A 132 13.82 -7.50 -0.36
C ALA A 132 13.20 -8.73 -1.04
N MET A 133 12.52 -8.53 -2.18
CA MET A 133 11.89 -9.63 -2.92
C MET A 133 12.86 -10.40 -3.79
N LEU A 134 13.83 -9.71 -4.42
CA LEU A 134 14.87 -10.38 -5.21
C LEU A 134 15.68 -11.35 -4.33
N ALA A 135 16.11 -10.89 -3.16
CA ALA A 135 16.82 -11.74 -2.20
C ALA A 135 15.97 -12.93 -1.74
N ALA A 136 14.67 -12.74 -1.49
CA ALA A 136 13.75 -13.82 -1.12
C ALA A 136 13.56 -14.86 -2.24
N LEU A 137 13.71 -14.45 -3.50
CA LEU A 137 13.68 -15.32 -4.67
C LEU A 137 15.05 -15.95 -5.01
N GLY A 138 16.08 -15.71 -4.19
CA GLY A 138 17.44 -16.20 -4.44
C GLY A 138 18.18 -15.45 -5.55
N VAL A 139 17.62 -14.34 -6.04
CA VAL A 139 18.27 -13.47 -7.02
C VAL A 139 19.11 -12.46 -6.25
N THR A 140 20.43 -12.67 -6.26
CA THR A 140 21.37 -11.71 -5.68
C THR A 140 21.77 -10.75 -6.80
N PRO A 141 21.59 -9.42 -6.61
CA PRO A 141 22.01 -8.43 -7.61
C PRO A 141 23.52 -8.34 -7.78
#